data_AF-A0A941WY51-F1
#
_entry.id   AF-A0A941WY51-F1
#
_cell.length_a   1.000
_cell.length_b   1.000
_cell.length_c   1.000
_cell.angle_alpha   90.00
_cell.angle_beta   90.00
_cell.angle_gamma   90.00
#
_symmetry.space_group_name_H-M   'P 1'
#
loop_
_entity.id
_entity.type
_entity.pdbx_description
1 polymer ?
#
loop_
_entity_poly.entity_id
_entity_poly.type
_entity_poly.pdbx_seq_one_letter_code
_entity_poly.pdbx_strand_id
1 'polypeptide(L)'
;MSSVKVELEDIEKEMDKIFSEFLNGNFETRQRAVQKGAEVLKRKVEMASPTDTGDFSTKWAIKEKYKDHRYVGNTKTVNSKEKENIPLINILEYNEKTSFVRETYDACENEIFQAIKQELEGGK
;
A
#
# COMPACT_ATOMS: atom_id res chain seq x y z
N MET A 1 8.22 23.73 24.48
CA MET A 1 9.39 22.91 24.11
C MET A 1 10.28 22.81 25.34
N SER A 2 10.66 21.60 25.75
CA SER A 2 11.58 21.41 26.89
C SER A 2 13.00 21.75 26.44
N SER A 3 13.73 22.52 27.24
CA SER A 3 15.15 22.81 27.00
C SER A 3 15.97 21.56 27.34
N VAL A 4 16.66 20.99 26.36
CA VAL A 4 17.63 19.91 26.59
C VAL A 4 18.95 20.55 27.00
N LYS A 5 19.46 20.23 28.20
CA LYS A 5 20.82 20.61 28.61
C LYS A 5 21.79 19.59 28.04
N VAL A 6 22.75 20.05 27.25
CA VAL A 6 23.77 19.22 26.59
C VAL A 6 25.13 19.79 26.95
N GLU A 7 26.05 18.92 27.40
CA GLU A 7 27.44 19.29 27.62
C GLU A 7 28.14 19.50 26.27
N LEU A 8 29.09 20.43 26.19
CA LEU A 8 29.75 20.83 24.93
C LEU A 8 30.40 19.65 24.20
N GLU A 9 30.90 18.67 24.95
CA GLU A 9 31.56 17.45 24.49
C GLU A 9 30.58 16.44 23.88
N ASP A 10 29.29 16.52 24.21
CA ASP A 10 28.23 15.60 23.77
C ASP A 10 27.34 16.19 22.65
N ILE A 11 27.59 17.44 22.21
CA ILE A 11 26.77 18.13 21.21
C ILE A 11 26.65 17.33 19.92
N GLU A 12 27.76 16.79 19.40
CA GLU A 12 27.77 16.01 18.15
C GLU A 12 26.85 14.78 18.26
N LYS A 13 26.96 14.04 19.37
CA LYS A 13 26.16 12.85 19.65
C LYS A 13 24.67 13.16 19.82
N GLU A 14 24.33 14.24 20.52
CA GLU A 14 22.93 14.64 20.69
C GLU A 14 22.34 15.17 19.38
N MET A 15 23.13 15.85 18.54
CA MET A 15 22.71 16.25 17.19
C MET A 15 22.47 15.03 16.30
N ASP A 16 23.36 14.05 16.28
CA ASP A 16 23.21 12.80 15.52
C ASP A 16 21.95 12.04 15.92
N LYS A 17 21.66 12.01 17.23
CA LYS A 17 20.45 11.41 17.77
C LYS A 17 19.20 12.12 17.26
N ILE A 18 19.14 13.44 17.33
CA ILE A 18 18.00 14.24 16.85
C ILE A 18 17.78 14.01 15.34
N PHE A 19 18.84 14.04 14.54
CA PHE A 19 18.72 13.79 13.10
C PHE A 19 18.27 12.37 12.79
N SER A 20 18.80 11.37 13.51
CA SER A 20 18.39 9.98 13.37
C SER A 20 16.92 9.79 13.74
N GLU A 21 16.47 10.35 14.85
CA GLU A 21 15.06 10.32 15.29
C GLU A 21 14.15 10.98 14.26
N PHE A 22 14.54 12.14 13.74
CA PHE A 22 13.78 12.84 12.70
C PHE A 22 13.68 12.02 11.41
N LEU A 23 14.80 11.45 10.94
CA LEU A 23 14.83 10.62 9.73
C LEU A 23 13.98 9.35 9.89
N ASN A 24 14.08 8.69 11.04
CA ASN A 24 13.31 7.49 11.36
C ASN A 24 11.81 7.78 11.46
N GLY A 25 11.43 8.84 12.19
CA GLY A 25 10.03 9.23 12.33
C GLY A 25 9.38 9.59 10.99
N ASN A 26 10.12 10.28 10.12
CA ASN A 26 9.66 10.58 8.76
C ASN A 26 9.53 9.30 7.92
N PHE A 27 10.50 8.37 8.01
CA PHE A 27 10.45 7.10 7.32
C PHE A 27 9.24 6.24 7.73
N GLU A 28 8.99 6.09 9.03
CA GLU A 28 7.84 5.33 9.53
C GLU A 28 6.51 5.95 9.11
N THR A 29 6.42 7.28 9.14
CA THR A 29 5.22 8.01 8.70
C THR A 29 4.94 7.75 7.22
N ARG A 30 5.96 7.78 6.36
CA ARG A 30 5.79 7.38 4.94
C ARG A 30 5.36 5.93 4.80
N GLN A 31 5.92 5.00 5.57
CA GLN A 31 5.50 3.59 5.51
C GLN A 31 4.01 3.42 5.86
N ARG A 32 3.53 4.10 6.90
CA ARG A 32 2.10 4.07 7.27
C ARG A 32 1.22 4.71 6.20
N ALA A 33 1.66 5.82 5.61
CA ALA A 33 0.89 6.53 4.60
C ALA A 33 0.65 5.67 3.36
N VAL A 34 1.71 5.05 2.81
CA VAL A 34 1.57 4.16 1.63
C VAL A 34 0.75 2.91 1.99
N GLN A 35 0.86 2.41 3.23
CA GLN A 35 0.02 1.32 3.73
C GLN A 35 -1.48 1.69 3.71
N LYS A 36 -1.85 2.88 4.17
CA LYS A 36 -3.25 3.35 4.17
C LYS A 36 -3.82 3.46 2.77
N GLY A 37 -3.06 3.99 1.82
CA GLY A 37 -3.46 4.01 0.41
C GLY A 37 -3.70 2.59 -0.14
N ALA A 38 -2.81 1.65 0.18
CA ALA A 38 -2.94 0.25 -0.25
C ALA A 38 -4.15 -0.47 0.38
N GLU A 39 -4.48 -0.18 1.63
CA GLU A 39 -5.68 -0.70 2.31
C GLU A 39 -6.97 -0.24 1.62
N VAL A 40 -7.01 1.02 1.16
CA VAL A 40 -8.14 1.53 0.36
C VAL A 40 -8.26 0.75 -0.95
N LEU A 41 -7.17 0.64 -1.72
CA LEU A 41 -7.19 -0.08 -2.99
C LEU A 41 -7.61 -1.54 -2.78
N LYS A 42 -7.03 -2.24 -1.80
CA LYS A 42 -7.38 -3.63 -1.44
C LYS A 42 -8.87 -3.76 -1.19
N ARG A 43 -9.44 -2.93 -0.33
CA ARG A 43 -10.88 -2.97 -0.04
C ARG A 43 -11.72 -2.77 -1.31
N LYS A 44 -11.32 -1.83 -2.17
CA LYS A 44 -12.05 -1.52 -3.41
C LYS A 44 -12.02 -2.67 -4.41
N VAL A 45 -10.86 -3.30 -4.61
CA VAL A 45 -10.77 -4.49 -5.49
C VAL A 45 -11.49 -5.70 -4.91
N GLU A 46 -11.52 -5.87 -3.59
CA GLU A 46 -12.32 -6.91 -2.92
C GLU A 46 -13.83 -6.70 -3.18
N MET A 47 -14.31 -5.46 -3.08
CA MET A 47 -15.70 -5.09 -3.35
C MET A 47 -16.08 -5.18 -4.84
N ALA A 48 -15.18 -4.80 -5.74
CA ALA A 48 -15.41 -4.84 -7.18
C ALA A 48 -15.26 -6.25 -7.78
N SER A 49 -14.63 -7.18 -7.05
CA SER A 49 -14.36 -8.53 -7.52
C SER A 49 -15.65 -9.24 -7.97
N PRO A 50 -15.67 -9.87 -9.17
CA PRO A 50 -16.87 -10.55 -9.68
C PRO A 50 -17.32 -11.70 -8.76
N THR A 51 -18.63 -11.82 -8.52
CA THR A 51 -19.20 -12.76 -7.53
C THR A 51 -19.08 -14.23 -7.94
N ASP A 52 -19.18 -14.56 -9.23
CA ASP A 52 -19.18 -15.95 -9.73
C ASP A 52 -17.76 -16.52 -9.96
N THR A 53 -16.73 -15.91 -9.39
CA THR A 53 -15.32 -16.33 -9.56
C THR A 53 -14.78 -17.17 -8.39
N GLY A 54 -15.68 -17.65 -7.52
CA GLY A 54 -15.34 -18.40 -6.33
C GLY A 54 -14.73 -17.51 -5.24
N ASP A 55 -13.54 -17.85 -4.76
CA ASP A 55 -12.86 -17.17 -3.67
C ASP A 55 -12.00 -15.97 -4.10
N PHE A 56 -12.08 -15.53 -5.37
CA PHE A 56 -11.27 -14.42 -5.91
C PHE A 56 -11.33 -13.15 -5.02
N SER A 57 -12.53 -12.73 -4.60
CA SER A 57 -12.73 -11.54 -3.76
C SER A 57 -12.03 -11.61 -2.40
N THR A 58 -11.67 -12.80 -1.93
CA THR A 58 -11.02 -13.01 -0.63
C THR A 58 -9.50 -13.22 -0.73
N LYS A 59 -8.97 -13.34 -1.95
CA LYS A 59 -7.57 -13.73 -2.21
C LYS A 59 -6.62 -12.55 -2.47
N TRP A 60 -7.03 -11.35 -2.06
CA TRP A 60 -6.25 -10.12 -2.16
C TRP A 60 -5.30 -9.93 -0.98
N ALA A 61 -4.08 -9.50 -1.26
CA ALA A 61 -3.06 -9.23 -0.25
C ALA A 61 -2.24 -7.98 -0.59
N ILE A 62 -1.72 -7.33 0.45
CA ILE A 62 -0.74 -6.26 0.35
C ILE A 62 0.63 -6.87 0.61
N LYS A 63 1.58 -6.68 -0.31
CA LYS A 63 2.98 -7.08 -0.12
C LYS A 63 3.83 -5.87 0.25
N GLU A 64 4.60 -6.03 1.33
CA GLU A 64 5.38 -4.96 1.98
C GLU A 64 6.89 -5.12 1.78
N LYS A 65 7.31 -5.91 0.77
CA LYS A 65 8.73 -6.27 0.55
C LYS A 65 9.65 -5.06 0.38
N TYR A 66 9.18 -4.01 -0.29
CA TYR A 66 9.98 -2.83 -0.62
C TYR A 66 9.48 -1.62 0.16
N LYS A 67 10.41 -0.84 0.73
CA LYS A 67 10.08 0.37 1.47
C LYS A 67 9.50 1.43 0.55
N ASP A 68 8.60 2.24 1.08
CA ASP A 68 7.86 3.29 0.34
C ASP A 68 7.01 2.75 -0.82
N HIS A 69 6.81 1.43 -0.90
CA HIS A 69 5.98 0.77 -1.92
C HIS A 69 5.05 -0.24 -1.26
N ARG A 70 3.84 -0.38 -1.82
CA ARG A 70 2.90 -1.44 -1.44
C ARG A 70 2.29 -2.02 -2.70
N TYR A 71 2.36 -3.34 -2.83
CA TYR A 71 1.78 -4.05 -3.97
C TYR A 71 0.50 -4.73 -3.54
N VAL A 72 -0.62 -4.30 -4.08
CA VAL A 72 -1.92 -4.95 -3.90
C VAL A 72 -2.09 -5.94 -5.04
N GLY A 73 -2.27 -7.22 -4.72
CA GLY A 73 -2.40 -8.27 -5.73
C GLY A 73 -3.27 -9.43 -5.27
N ASN A 74 -3.72 -10.25 -6.22
CA ASN A 74 -4.57 -11.41 -5.97
C ASN A 74 -3.79 -12.72 -6.18
N THR A 75 -4.07 -13.73 -5.36
CA THR A 75 -3.39 -15.03 -5.39
C THR A 75 -4.18 -16.15 -6.06
N LYS A 76 -5.43 -15.88 -6.48
CA LYS A 76 -6.27 -16.88 -7.14
C LYS A 76 -5.72 -17.23 -8.52
N THR A 77 -5.62 -18.53 -8.76
CA THR A 77 -5.33 -19.10 -10.07
C THR A 77 -6.50 -19.95 -10.56
N VAL A 78 -6.55 -20.13 -11.88
CA VAL A 78 -7.48 -21.01 -12.58
C VAL A 78 -6.72 -21.88 -13.58
N ASN A 79 -7.33 -23.00 -13.96
CA ASN A 79 -6.77 -23.92 -14.95
C ASN A 79 -7.61 -23.87 -16.23
N SER A 80 -6.95 -24.07 -17.36
CA SER A 80 -7.55 -24.32 -18.66
C SER A 80 -7.20 -25.74 -19.12
N LYS A 81 -7.72 -26.17 -20.27
CA LYS A 81 -7.34 -27.47 -20.85
C LYS A 81 -5.86 -27.56 -21.22
N GLU A 82 -5.21 -26.43 -21.51
CA GLU A 82 -3.86 -26.37 -22.05
C GLU A 82 -2.82 -25.88 -21.04
N LYS A 83 -3.26 -25.20 -19.97
CA LYS A 83 -2.39 -24.54 -19.01
C LYS A 83 -3.01 -24.47 -17.63
N GLU A 84 -2.21 -24.80 -16.63
CA GLU A 84 -2.56 -24.71 -15.22
C GLU A 84 -2.01 -23.43 -14.57
N ASN A 85 -2.53 -23.10 -13.38
CA ASN A 85 -2.04 -22.03 -12.51
C ASN A 85 -2.04 -20.63 -13.17
N ILE A 86 -3.02 -20.36 -14.02
CA ILE A 86 -3.18 -19.06 -14.68
C ILE A 86 -3.72 -18.05 -13.65
N PRO A 87 -3.03 -16.93 -13.37
CA PRO A 87 -3.55 -15.92 -12.45
C PRO A 87 -4.87 -15.33 -12.98
N LEU A 88 -5.94 -15.46 -12.20
CA LEU A 88 -7.26 -14.98 -12.61
C LEU A 88 -7.26 -13.46 -12.82
N ILE A 89 -6.51 -12.73 -12.00
CA ILE A 89 -6.32 -11.28 -12.13
C ILE A 89 -5.82 -10.87 -13.51
N ASN A 90 -4.93 -11.64 -14.14
CA ASN A 90 -4.42 -11.31 -15.48
C ASN A 90 -5.49 -11.49 -16.56
N ILE A 91 -6.37 -12.49 -16.41
CA ILE A 91 -7.49 -12.70 -17.34
C ILE A 91 -8.49 -11.55 -17.24
N LEU A 92 -8.75 -11.05 -16.03
CA LEU A 92 -9.66 -9.93 -15.79
C LEU A 92 -9.04 -8.58 -16.19
N GLU A 93 -7.72 -8.43 -16.11
CA GLU A 93 -7.03 -7.19 -16.47
C GLU A 93 -6.78 -7.04 -17.98
N TYR A 94 -6.47 -8.14 -18.67
CA TYR A 94 -5.96 -8.11 -20.05
C TYR A 94 -6.87 -8.81 -21.06
N ASN A 95 -8.17 -8.92 -20.77
CA ASN A 95 -9.11 -9.33 -21.82
C ASN A 95 -9.51 -8.12 -22.67
N GLU A 96 -10.10 -8.38 -23.83
CA GLU A 96 -10.46 -7.32 -24.80
C GLU A 96 -11.54 -6.35 -24.31
N LYS A 97 -12.21 -6.65 -23.19
CA LYS A 97 -13.42 -5.94 -22.73
C LYS A 97 -13.27 -5.22 -21.40
N THR A 98 -12.27 -5.56 -20.59
CA THR A 98 -12.13 -5.03 -19.22
C THR A 98 -10.69 -4.78 -18.86
N SER A 99 -10.46 -3.74 -18.07
CA SER A 99 -9.20 -3.51 -17.36
C SER A 99 -9.48 -3.43 -15.86
N PHE A 100 -9.86 -4.57 -15.28
CA PHE A 100 -10.48 -4.66 -13.95
C PHE A 100 -9.77 -3.86 -12.84
N VAL A 101 -8.45 -4.05 -12.69
CA VAL A 101 -7.66 -3.38 -11.65
C VAL A 101 -7.46 -1.92 -12.00
N ARG A 102 -7.16 -1.59 -13.26
CA ARG A 102 -7.03 -0.20 -13.72
C ARG A 102 -8.31 0.59 -13.49
N GLU A 103 -9.46 0.08 -13.93
CA GLU A 103 -10.77 0.71 -13.75
C GLU A 103 -11.11 0.88 -12.27
N THR A 104 -10.81 -0.12 -11.43
CA THR A 104 -11.01 -0.01 -9.99
C THR A 104 -10.11 1.06 -9.36
N TYR A 105 -8.85 1.12 -9.79
CA TYR A 105 -7.91 2.14 -9.32
C TYR A 105 -8.38 3.54 -9.71
N ASP A 106 -8.68 3.76 -10.99
CA ASP A 106 -9.12 5.07 -11.51
C ASP A 106 -10.38 5.56 -10.77
N ALA A 107 -11.31 4.65 -10.47
CA ALA A 107 -12.54 4.97 -9.72
C ALA A 107 -12.31 5.33 -8.23
N CYS A 108 -11.16 4.97 -7.65
CA CYS A 108 -10.84 5.24 -6.24
C CYS A 108 -9.53 5.99 -6.01
N GLU A 109 -8.88 6.50 -7.07
CA GLU A 109 -7.59 7.17 -7.02
C GLU A 109 -7.58 8.32 -6.01
N ASN A 110 -8.63 9.15 -6.01
CA ASN A 110 -8.76 10.24 -5.06
C ASN A 110 -8.91 9.74 -3.62
N GLU A 111 -9.65 8.65 -3.36
CA GLU A 111 -9.75 8.07 -2.01
C GLU A 111 -8.39 7.56 -1.51
N ILE A 112 -7.60 6.94 -2.39
CA ILE A 112 -6.23 6.50 -2.08
C ILE A 112 -5.36 7.71 -1.75
N PHE A 113 -5.40 8.76 -2.58
CA PHE A 113 -4.64 9.98 -2.37
C PHE A 113 -5.00 10.66 -1.05
N GLN A 114 -6.28 10.80 -0.74
CA GLN A 114 -6.71 11.40 0.53
C GLN A 114 -6.26 10.57 1.73
N ALA A 115 -6.35 9.23 1.66
CA ALA A 115 -5.88 8.36 2.74
C ALA A 115 -4.38 8.52 3.02
N ILE A 116 -3.57 8.63 1.95
CA ILE A 116 -2.12 8.90 2.06
C ILE A 116 -1.89 10.27 2.69
N LYS A 117 -2.56 11.31 2.17
CA LYS A 117 -2.42 12.70 2.63
C LYS A 117 -2.75 12.84 4.12
N GLN A 118 -3.87 12.28 4.56
CA GLN A 118 -4.31 12.33 5.95
C GLN A 118 -3.29 11.71 6.91
N GLU A 119 -2.68 10.58 6.54
CA GLU A 119 -1.66 9.93 7.35
C GLU A 119 -0.36 10.76 7.39
N LEU A 120 0.02 11.43 6.30
CA LEU A 120 1.19 12.32 6.26
C LEU A 120 0.99 13.60 7.08
N GLU A 121 -0.23 14.17 7.09
CA GLU A 121 -0.56 15.40 7.83
C GLU A 121 -0.77 15.15 9.34
N GLY A 122 -0.60 13.92 9.82
CA GLY A 122 -0.68 13.57 11.25
C GLY A 122 -2.09 13.21 11.72
N GLY A 123 -3.00 12.84 10.81
CA GLY A 123 -4.28 12.21 11.14
C GLY A 123 -5.21 13.07 12.00
N LYS A 124 -5.39 14.35 11.66
CA LYS A 124 -6.40 15.24 12.26
C LYS A 124 -7.31 15.84 11.21
#